data_AF-A0AB74BQQ2-F1
#
_entry.id   AF-A0AB74BQQ2-F1
#
_cell.length_a   1.000
_cell.length_b   1.000
_cell.length_c   1.000
_cell.angle_alpha   90.00
_cell.angle_beta   90.00
_cell.angle_gamma   90.00
#
_symmetry.space_group_name_H-M   'P 1'
#
loop_
_entity.id
_entity.type
_entity.pdbx_description
1 polymer ?
#
loop_
_entity_poly.entity_id
_entity_poly.type
_entity_poly.pdbx_seq_one_letter_code
_entity_poly.pdbx_strand_id
1 'polypeptide(L)' 'MTFDQSNFKSLIRPVIDFPKPGVVFRDITPLFQSPKATRQVITASCSAI' A
#
# COMPACT_ATOMS: atom_id res chain seq x y z
N MET A 1 8.24 18.25 -7.16
CA MET A 1 8.58 16.87 -6.77
C MET A 1 7.63 15.94 -7.50
N THR A 2 8.12 15.28 -8.54
CA THR A 2 7.36 14.43 -9.45
C THR A 2 6.85 13.21 -8.69
N PHE A 3 5.53 13.09 -8.56
CA PHE A 3 4.87 11.92 -7.98
C PHE A 3 4.99 10.77 -8.98
N ASP A 4 5.99 9.92 -8.79
CA ASP A 4 6.12 8.68 -9.55
C ASP A 4 5.00 7.72 -9.10
N GLN A 5 3.85 7.81 -9.78
CA GLN A 5 2.63 7.02 -9.54
C GLN A 5 2.79 5.56 -10.03
N SER A 6 4.01 5.03 -9.98
CA SER A 6 4.41 3.83 -10.73
C SER A 6 5.06 2.81 -9.80
N ASN A 7 4.32 2.31 -8.79
CA ASN A 7 4.31 0.87 -8.47
C ASN A 7 3.50 0.43 -7.24
N PHE A 8 2.89 1.32 -6.45
CA PHE A 8 2.18 0.87 -5.24
C PHE A 8 1.07 -0.15 -5.54
N LYS A 9 0.37 0.01 -6.67
CA LYS A 9 -0.66 -0.95 -7.12
C LYS A 9 -0.10 -2.35 -7.40
N SER A 10 1.17 -2.47 -7.81
CA SER A 10 1.81 -3.78 -8.03
C SER A 10 2.17 -4.49 -6.73
N LEU A 11 2.25 -3.75 -5.62
CA LEU A 11 2.59 -4.28 -4.31
C LEU A 11 1.34 -4.71 -3.53
N ILE A 12 0.15 -4.19 -3.87
CA ILE A 12 -1.09 -4.55 -3.19
C ILE A 12 -1.59 -5.90 -3.71
N ARG A 13 -1.60 -6.93 -2.86
CA ARG A 13 -2.05 -8.28 -3.22
C ARG A 13 -3.47 -8.54 -2.70
N PRO A 14 -4.43 -8.98 -3.54
CA PRO A 14 -5.74 -9.39 -3.08
C PRO A 14 -5.68 -10.78 -2.46
N VAL A 15 -6.15 -10.92 -1.22
CA VAL A 15 -6.33 -12.18 -0.49
C VAL A 15 -7.82 -12.41 -0.33
N ILE A 16 -8.36 -13.43 -0.97
CA ILE A 16 -9.79 -13.76 -0.95
C ILE A 16 -10.09 -14.56 0.34
N ASP A 17 -11.28 -14.34 0.91
CA ASP A 17 -11.81 -15.06 2.07
C ASP A 17 -11.04 -14.85 3.38
N PHE A 18 -10.35 -13.71 3.53
CA PHE A 18 -9.60 -13.38 4.74
C PHE A 18 -10.13 -12.13 5.44
N PRO A 19 -10.29 -12.13 6.78
CA PRO A 19 -10.20 -13.27 7.71
C PRO A 19 -11.47 -14.13 7.76
N LYS A 20 -12.52 -13.73 7.03
CA LYS A 20 -13.81 -14.42 6.94
C LYS A 20 -14.16 -14.67 5.47
N PRO A 21 -14.88 -15.75 5.17
CA PRO A 21 -15.35 -16.03 3.82
C PRO A 21 -16.25 -14.89 3.31
N GLY A 22 -16.08 -14.49 2.04
CA GLY A 22 -16.77 -13.41 1.38
C GLY A 22 -16.07 -12.04 1.42
N VAL A 23 -14.93 -11.91 2.10
CA VAL A 23 -14.17 -10.65 2.15
C VAL A 23 -12.90 -10.74 1.29
N VAL A 24 -12.64 -9.71 0.49
CA VAL A 24 -11.37 -9.56 -0.24
C VAL A 24 -10.46 -8.61 0.55
N PHE A 25 -9.49 -9.18 1.24
CA PHE A 25 -8.47 -8.43 1.95
C PHE A 25 -7.42 -7.91 0.97
N ARG A 26 -7.05 -6.63 1.09
CA ARG A 26 -5.98 -6.02 0.29
C ARG A 26 -4.73 -5.95 1.15
N ASP A 27 -3.82 -6.88 0.91
CA ASP A 27 -2.56 -6.94 1.64
C ASP A 27 -1.62 -5.81 1.20
N ILE A 28 -1.38 -4.88 2.13
CA ILE A 28 -0.45 -3.75 2.01
C ILE A 28 0.89 -4.01 2.73
N THR A 29 1.05 -5.15 3.41
CA THR A 29 2.30 -5.58 4.09
C THR A 29 3.56 -5.41 3.24
N PRO A 30 3.58 -5.76 1.93
CA PRO A 30 4.77 -5.55 1.09
C PRO A 30 5.15 -4.07 0.90
N LEU A 31 4.25 -3.11 1.17
CA LEU A 31 4.61 -1.69 1.18
C LEU A 31 5.51 -1.35 2.37
N PHE A 32 5.33 -2.03 3.51
CA PHE A 32 6.12 -1.78 4.72
C PHE A 32 7.50 -2.43 4.71
N GLN A 33 7.73 -3.39 3.81
CA GLN A 33 9.03 -4.05 3.65
C GLN A 33 10.09 -3.15 3.01
N SER A 34 9.69 -2.08 2.32
CA SER A 34 10.61 -1.13 1.70
C SER A 34 10.63 0.18 2.50
N PRO A 35 11.75 0.55 3.16
CA PRO A 35 11.83 1.80 3.92
C PRO A 35 11.60 3.04 3.05
N LYS A 36 11.90 2.95 1.75
CA LYS A 36 11.63 4.01 0.76
C LYS A 36 10.13 4.17 0.51
N ALA A 37 9.41 3.05 0.33
CA ALA A 37 7.96 3.07 0.10
C ALA A 37 7.21 3.58 1.35
N THR A 38 7.60 3.11 2.54
CA THR A 38 7.01 3.57 3.81
C THR A 38 7.18 5.07 4.00
N ARG A 39 8.38 5.62 3.76
CA ARG A 39 8.63 7.06 3.89
C ARG A 39 7.79 7.88 2.91
N GLN A 40 7.63 7.41 1.67
CA GLN A 40 6.78 8.06 0.68
C GLN A 40 5.32 8.10 1.11
N VAL A 41 4.78 7.01 1.66
CA VAL A 41 3.40 6.94 2.16
C VAL A 41 3.16 7.91 3.31
N ILE A 42 4.10 7.97 4.26
CA ILE A 42 4.00 8.88 5.42
C ILE A 42 4.07 10.34 4.98
N THR A 43 5.03 10.69 4.11
CA THR A 43 5.14 12.05 3.57
C THR A 43 3.91 12.45 2.76
N ALA A 44 3.36 11.54 1.94
CA ALA A 44 2.13 11.79 1.19
C ALA A 44 0.92 12.00 2.11
N SER A 45 0.82 11.24 3.21
CA SER A 45 -0.28 11.36 4.17
C SER A 45 -0.22 12.68 4.96
N CYS A 46 0.98 13.13 5.34
CA CYS A 46 1.17 14.38 6.08
C CYS A 46 0.98 15.65 5.22
N SER A 47 1.21 15.57 3.91
CA SER A 47 1.01 16.70 2.98
C SER A 47 -0.45 16.91 2.58
N ALA A 48 -1.35 15.99 2.92
CA ALA A 48 -2.77 16.03 2.56
C ALA A 48 -3.67 16.55 3.70
N ILE A 49 -3.08 17.06 4.78
CA ILE A 49 -3.74 17.70 5.92
C ILE A 49 -3.33 19.18 5.90
#